data_AF-A0A1A9X3B1-F1
#
_entry.id   AF-A0A1A9X3B1-F1
#
_cell.length_a   1.000
_cell.length_b   1.000
_cell.length_c   1.000
_cell.angle_alpha   90.00
_cell.angle_beta   90.00
_cell.angle_gamma   90.00
#
_symmetry.space_group_name_H-M   'P 1'
#
loop_
_entity.id
_entity.type
_entity.pdbx_description
1 polymer ?
#
loop_
_entity_poly.entity_id
_entity_poly.type
_entity_poly.pdbx_seq_one_letter_code
_entity_poly.pdbx_strand_id
1 'polypeptide(L)'
;MEIKDLSGLPLAMARAKNFGCIVRNIKQLFEEDFGQTILLLPDCLTLRTKQGLEEMKLLLTLFLGAAVQCPNKEFFIGHIKELDVDTQRSLVELIKQVTVNHSLVLREESVEVLSAKDMYEHILRLTRGRANIYLRSASAACPESILNEATFSEKIQDTLNEPQEEYDKQTLERAVERSKILNLENQVESSSKKNERFQRLYESMQMRADHLEKIKGKTSGGYVHENARSLCKKLSKGKENLGENSVLLDKNSTEFYTLTRLMNSLVKSVDWNDLLQIRVTKLETINRSLRSQRDIDLQTISTLRNKLINETLAFNKVQHKLEELGLEFDYNADNNNQDLNVETIIAKFLHNPQTFNTARQIILNLSKQQEFLRHHPKVLNIMYDSAHPRKLSN
;
A
#
# COMPACT_ATOMS: atom_id res chain seq x y z
N MET A 1 -57.84 -29.98 -42.39
CA MET A 1 -57.31 -29.92 -41.01
C MET A 1 -55.80 -29.79 -41.13
N GLU A 2 -55.29 -28.56 -41.19
CA GLU A 2 -53.84 -28.34 -41.31
C GLU A 2 -53.17 -28.54 -39.95
N ILE A 3 -52.28 -29.53 -39.88
CA ILE A 3 -51.45 -29.77 -38.71
C ILE A 3 -50.38 -28.67 -38.70
N LYS A 4 -50.50 -27.70 -37.80
CA LYS A 4 -49.47 -26.68 -37.58
C LYS A 4 -48.18 -27.38 -37.15
N ASP A 5 -47.14 -27.23 -37.97
CA ASP A 5 -45.84 -27.84 -37.75
C ASP A 5 -45.18 -27.31 -36.46
N LEU A 6 -45.24 -28.13 -35.41
CA LEU A 6 -44.73 -27.83 -34.07
C LEU A 6 -43.23 -28.12 -33.91
N SER A 7 -42.56 -28.63 -34.94
CA SER A 7 -41.15 -29.05 -34.91
C SER A 7 -40.16 -27.92 -34.58
N GLY A 8 -40.49 -26.67 -34.90
CA GLY A 8 -39.63 -25.51 -34.65
C GLY A 8 -39.61 -25.00 -33.21
N LEU A 9 -40.61 -25.34 -32.39
CA LEU A 9 -40.78 -24.76 -31.04
C LEU A 9 -39.64 -25.15 -30.07
N PRO A 10 -39.19 -26.42 -29.97
CA PRO A 10 -38.08 -26.80 -29.09
C PRO A 10 -36.77 -26.10 -29.44
N LEU A 11 -36.44 -25.99 -30.74
CA LEU A 11 -35.25 -25.30 -31.22
C LEU A 11 -35.29 -23.80 -30.89
N ALA A 12 -36.46 -23.16 -31.07
CA ALA A 12 -36.64 -21.77 -30.71
C ALA A 12 -36.49 -21.53 -29.20
N MET A 13 -36.92 -22.47 -28.34
CA MET A 13 -36.74 -22.40 -26.89
C MET A 13 -35.29 -22.65 -26.46
N ALA A 14 -34.60 -23.61 -27.08
CA ALA A 14 -33.18 -23.85 -26.85
C ALA A 14 -32.32 -22.62 -27.19
N ARG A 15 -32.59 -21.96 -28.34
CA ARG A 15 -31.95 -20.69 -28.71
C ARG A 15 -32.21 -19.58 -27.67
N ALA A 16 -33.43 -19.47 -27.16
CA ALA A 16 -33.77 -18.51 -26.09
C ALA A 16 -32.90 -18.73 -24.83
N LYS A 17 -32.77 -19.99 -24.40
CA LYS A 17 -31.98 -20.37 -23.23
C LYS A 17 -30.50 -20.07 -23.45
N ASN A 18 -29.97 -20.38 -24.63
CA ASN A 18 -28.56 -20.13 -24.97
C ASN A 18 -28.23 -18.63 -24.97
N PHE A 19 -29.02 -17.80 -25.64
CA PHE A 19 -28.84 -16.34 -25.60
C PHE A 19 -29.02 -15.78 -24.19
N GLY A 20 -30.00 -16.26 -23.42
CA GLY A 20 -30.20 -15.86 -22.03
C GLY A 20 -29.01 -16.20 -21.12
N CYS A 21 -28.31 -17.32 -21.36
CA CYS A 21 -27.04 -17.62 -20.69
C CYS A 21 -25.90 -16.72 -21.16
N ILE A 22 -25.74 -16.51 -22.47
CA ILE A 22 -24.69 -15.66 -23.04
C ILE A 22 -24.79 -14.22 -22.50
N VAL A 23 -25.99 -13.63 -22.55
CA VAL A 23 -26.23 -12.25 -22.06
C VAL A 23 -25.98 -12.14 -20.56
N ARG A 24 -26.32 -13.18 -19.77
CA ARG A 24 -26.00 -13.23 -18.33
C ARG A 24 -24.50 -13.28 -18.08
N ASN A 25 -23.77 -14.13 -18.79
CA ASN A 25 -22.32 -14.28 -18.62
C ASN A 25 -21.56 -13.01 -19.04
N ILE A 26 -21.98 -12.34 -20.13
CA ILE A 26 -21.46 -11.01 -20.49
C ILE A 26 -21.74 -9.99 -19.40
N LYS A 27 -22.97 -9.93 -18.87
CA LYS A 27 -23.33 -9.00 -17.80
C LYS A 27 -22.43 -9.20 -16.57
N GLN A 28 -22.23 -10.46 -16.19
CA GLN A 28 -21.34 -10.83 -15.08
C GLN A 28 -19.89 -10.39 -15.32
N LEU A 29 -19.33 -10.70 -16.50
CA LEU A 29 -17.97 -10.29 -16.89
C LEU A 29 -17.77 -8.75 -16.81
N PHE A 30 -18.73 -7.96 -17.28
CA PHE A 30 -18.62 -6.50 -17.18
C PHE A 30 -18.79 -5.99 -15.74
N GLU A 31 -19.77 -6.50 -14.99
CA GLU A 31 -20.09 -5.98 -13.65
C GLU A 31 -19.10 -6.47 -12.57
N GLU A 32 -18.66 -7.73 -12.62
CA GLU A 32 -17.79 -8.36 -11.61
C GLU A 32 -16.30 -8.23 -11.96
N ASP A 33 -15.89 -8.58 -13.19
CA ASP A 33 -14.45 -8.59 -13.54
C ASP A 33 -13.94 -7.21 -14.03
N PHE A 34 -14.77 -6.42 -14.72
CA PHE A 34 -14.38 -5.10 -15.24
C PHE A 34 -14.86 -3.91 -14.40
N GLY A 35 -15.73 -4.11 -13.40
CA GLY A 35 -16.28 -3.04 -12.55
C GLY A 35 -17.16 -2.03 -13.32
N GLN A 36 -17.93 -2.50 -14.31
CA GLN A 36 -18.72 -1.65 -15.21
C GLN A 36 -20.19 -2.10 -15.32
N THR A 37 -21.12 -1.17 -15.14
CA THR A 37 -22.56 -1.41 -15.28
C THR A 37 -22.99 -1.30 -16.75
N ILE A 38 -23.54 -2.38 -17.32
CA ILE A 38 -24.13 -2.36 -18.66
C ILE A 38 -25.47 -1.62 -18.63
N LEU A 39 -25.64 -0.60 -19.49
CA LEU A 39 -26.88 0.19 -19.58
C LEU A 39 -27.98 -0.46 -20.41
N LEU A 40 -27.61 -1.18 -21.48
CA LEU A 40 -28.54 -1.90 -22.36
C LEU A 40 -28.06 -3.33 -22.58
N LEU A 41 -28.94 -4.29 -22.30
CA LEU A 41 -28.74 -5.72 -22.57
C LEU A 41 -29.60 -6.15 -23.76
N PRO A 42 -29.12 -7.05 -24.64
CA PRO A 42 -29.90 -7.57 -25.77
C PRO A 42 -31.18 -8.30 -25.35
N ASP A 43 -32.28 -8.03 -26.04
CA ASP A 43 -33.54 -8.77 -25.86
C ASP A 43 -33.45 -10.18 -26.46
N CYS A 44 -33.27 -11.16 -25.57
CA CYS A 44 -33.21 -12.59 -25.89
C CYS A 44 -34.48 -13.15 -26.56
N LEU A 45 -35.64 -12.47 -26.47
CA LEU A 45 -36.84 -12.85 -27.21
C LEU A 45 -36.78 -12.34 -28.66
N THR A 46 -36.25 -11.13 -28.88
CA THR A 46 -36.13 -10.53 -30.22
C THR A 46 -34.96 -11.11 -31.02
N LEU A 47 -33.85 -11.46 -30.36
CA LEU A 47 -32.72 -12.23 -30.93
C LEU A 47 -33.13 -13.56 -31.61
N ARG A 48 -34.29 -14.12 -31.25
CA ARG A 48 -34.82 -15.36 -31.85
C ARG A 48 -35.56 -15.13 -33.16
N THR A 49 -35.87 -13.88 -33.50
CA THR A 49 -36.66 -13.50 -34.68
C THR A 49 -35.76 -13.09 -35.83
N LYS A 50 -36.29 -13.11 -37.06
CA LYS A 50 -35.59 -12.57 -38.24
C LYS A 50 -35.34 -11.06 -38.17
N GLN A 51 -35.95 -10.35 -37.21
CA GLN A 51 -35.81 -8.91 -36.97
C GLN A 51 -34.77 -8.60 -35.88
N GLY A 52 -34.17 -9.61 -35.23
CA GLY A 52 -33.20 -9.44 -34.14
C GLY A 52 -31.81 -8.94 -34.54
N LEU A 53 -31.66 -8.25 -35.67
CA LEU A 53 -30.36 -7.82 -36.20
C LEU A 53 -29.70 -6.76 -35.30
N GLU A 54 -30.44 -5.74 -34.86
CA GLU A 54 -29.89 -4.71 -33.95
C GLU A 54 -29.57 -5.28 -32.56
N GLU A 55 -30.36 -6.24 -32.07
CA GLU A 55 -30.06 -6.95 -30.82
C GLU A 55 -28.78 -7.80 -30.93
N MET A 56 -28.57 -8.44 -32.09
CA MET A 56 -27.34 -9.19 -32.38
C MET A 56 -26.14 -8.25 -32.50
N LYS A 57 -26.30 -7.10 -33.14
CA LYS A 57 -25.27 -6.06 -33.22
C LYS A 57 -24.91 -5.51 -31.84
N LEU A 58 -25.89 -5.27 -30.95
CA LEU A 58 -25.63 -4.90 -29.55
C LEU A 58 -24.86 -6.01 -28.81
N LEU A 59 -25.28 -7.28 -28.96
CA LEU A 59 -24.60 -8.42 -28.36
C LEU A 59 -23.13 -8.55 -28.82
N LEU A 60 -22.90 -8.45 -30.13
CA LEU A 60 -21.56 -8.51 -30.72
C LEU A 60 -20.69 -7.30 -30.32
N THR A 61 -21.29 -6.12 -30.16
CA THR A 61 -20.59 -4.92 -29.67
C THR A 61 -20.12 -5.09 -28.22
N LEU A 62 -20.94 -5.70 -27.35
CA LEU A 62 -20.53 -6.05 -25.98
C LEU A 62 -19.41 -7.11 -25.97
N PHE A 63 -19.50 -8.14 -26.81
CA PHE A 63 -18.42 -9.12 -26.98
C PHE A 63 -17.10 -8.48 -27.45
N LEU A 64 -17.16 -7.58 -28.44
CA LEU A 64 -16.00 -6.85 -28.95
C LEU A 64 -15.37 -5.98 -27.84
N GLY A 65 -16.21 -5.29 -27.06
CA GLY A 65 -15.79 -4.53 -25.88
C GLY A 65 -15.11 -5.38 -24.80
N ALA A 66 -15.58 -6.60 -24.58
CA ALA A 66 -14.94 -7.54 -23.66
C ALA A 66 -13.61 -8.08 -24.22
N ALA A 67 -13.56 -8.41 -25.51
CA ALA A 67 -12.36 -8.92 -26.16
C ALA A 67 -11.17 -7.94 -26.09
N VAL A 68 -11.42 -6.63 -26.25
CA VAL A 68 -10.38 -5.58 -26.17
C VAL A 68 -10.08 -5.10 -24.74
N GLN A 69 -10.83 -5.56 -23.74
CA GLN A 69 -10.57 -5.28 -22.31
C GLN A 69 -10.00 -6.49 -21.54
N CYS A 70 -10.00 -7.69 -22.14
CA CYS A 70 -9.46 -8.89 -21.49
C CYS A 70 -7.91 -8.89 -21.40
N PRO A 71 -7.29 -9.77 -20.58
CA PRO A 71 -5.84 -9.84 -20.44
C PRO A 71 -5.10 -10.06 -21.77
N ASN A 72 -5.71 -10.80 -22.70
CA ASN A 72 -5.15 -11.11 -24.02
C ASN A 72 -5.59 -10.10 -25.11
N LYS A 73 -6.03 -8.88 -24.74
CA LYS A 73 -6.54 -7.86 -25.67
C LYS A 73 -5.65 -7.60 -26.90
N GLU A 74 -4.32 -7.66 -26.75
CA GLU A 74 -3.38 -7.39 -27.85
C GLU A 74 -3.52 -8.39 -29.00
N PHE A 75 -3.94 -9.63 -28.72
CA PHE A 75 -4.25 -10.62 -29.76
C PHE A 75 -5.45 -10.18 -30.63
N PHE A 76 -6.52 -9.72 -29.99
CA PHE A 76 -7.73 -9.24 -30.67
C PHE A 76 -7.48 -7.91 -31.38
N ILE A 77 -6.76 -6.99 -30.75
CA ILE A 77 -6.35 -5.70 -31.34
C ILE A 77 -5.42 -5.92 -32.54
N GLY A 78 -4.54 -6.93 -32.51
CA GLY A 78 -3.73 -7.37 -33.64
C GLY A 78 -4.58 -7.78 -34.84
N HIS A 79 -5.52 -8.71 -34.64
CA HIS A 79 -6.44 -9.15 -35.70
C HIS A 79 -7.29 -8.00 -36.26
N ILE A 80 -7.71 -7.04 -35.43
CA ILE A 80 -8.44 -5.86 -35.91
C ILE A 80 -7.56 -5.01 -36.83
N LYS A 81 -6.27 -4.81 -36.50
CA LYS A 81 -5.31 -4.03 -37.31
C LYS A 81 -4.97 -4.67 -38.67
N GLU A 82 -5.28 -5.95 -38.87
CA GLU A 82 -5.08 -6.68 -40.13
C GLU A 82 -6.26 -6.53 -41.11
N LEU A 83 -7.41 -6.03 -40.65
CA LEU A 83 -8.60 -5.78 -41.48
C LEU A 83 -8.42 -4.53 -42.38
N ASP A 84 -9.33 -4.33 -43.33
CA ASP A 84 -9.34 -3.10 -44.13
C ASP A 84 -9.63 -1.84 -43.30
N VAL A 85 -9.21 -0.67 -43.81
CA VAL A 85 -9.27 0.61 -43.08
C VAL A 85 -10.70 1.03 -42.70
N ASP A 86 -11.70 0.68 -43.50
CA ASP A 86 -13.08 1.10 -43.28
C ASP A 86 -13.78 0.19 -42.25
N THR A 87 -13.50 -1.11 -42.29
CA THR A 87 -13.86 -2.06 -41.22
C THR A 87 -13.16 -1.71 -39.90
N GLN A 88 -11.86 -1.39 -39.94
CA GLN A 88 -11.12 -0.92 -38.76
C GLN A 88 -11.78 0.31 -38.12
N ARG A 89 -12.06 1.35 -38.92
CA ARG A 89 -12.72 2.58 -38.44
C ARG A 89 -14.07 2.28 -37.81
N SER A 90 -14.84 1.39 -38.42
CA SER A 90 -16.17 0.97 -37.94
C SER A 90 -16.09 0.20 -36.62
N LEU A 91 -15.16 -0.75 -36.48
CA LEU A 91 -14.94 -1.51 -35.26
C LEU A 91 -14.42 -0.64 -34.11
N VAL A 92 -13.52 0.31 -34.40
CA VAL A 92 -13.03 1.27 -33.41
C VAL A 92 -14.18 2.12 -32.84
N GLU A 93 -15.14 2.54 -33.67
CA GLU A 93 -16.28 3.32 -33.17
C GLU A 93 -17.25 2.46 -32.33
N LEU A 94 -17.43 1.18 -32.67
CA LEU A 94 -18.17 0.23 -31.81
C LEU A 94 -17.45 -0.01 -30.48
N ILE A 95 -16.12 -0.16 -30.48
CA ILE A 95 -15.30 -0.30 -29.26
C ILE A 95 -15.45 0.93 -28.36
N LYS A 96 -15.37 2.15 -28.90
CA LYS A 96 -15.54 3.38 -28.11
C LYS A 96 -16.86 3.42 -27.36
N GLN A 97 -17.96 2.95 -27.96
CA GLN A 97 -19.30 2.96 -27.33
C GLN A 97 -19.36 2.20 -26.00
N VAL A 98 -18.55 1.15 -25.87
CA VAL A 98 -18.47 0.24 -24.70
C VAL A 98 -17.23 0.44 -23.82
N THR A 99 -16.29 1.32 -24.21
CA THR A 99 -15.04 1.55 -23.45
C THR A 99 -14.81 3.00 -23.01
N VAL A 100 -15.15 3.99 -23.85
CA VAL A 100 -14.78 5.41 -23.65
C VAL A 100 -15.98 6.35 -23.67
N ASN A 101 -16.90 6.19 -24.62
CA ASN A 101 -18.02 7.12 -24.80
C ASN A 101 -19.13 6.95 -23.74
N HIS A 102 -18.97 6.01 -22.80
CA HIS A 102 -19.91 5.64 -21.73
C HIS A 102 -21.36 5.30 -22.19
N SER A 103 -21.56 5.19 -23.50
CA SER A 103 -22.87 5.16 -24.12
C SER A 103 -23.62 3.84 -23.95
N LEU A 104 -22.93 2.72 -23.76
CA LEU A 104 -23.52 1.40 -23.54
C LEU A 104 -23.16 0.82 -22.17
N VAL A 105 -22.07 1.30 -21.56
CA VAL A 105 -21.50 0.77 -20.32
C VAL A 105 -20.93 1.93 -19.48
N LEU A 106 -21.25 1.99 -18.19
CA LEU A 106 -20.73 2.96 -17.24
C LEU A 106 -19.70 2.32 -16.30
N ARG A 107 -18.58 3.01 -16.05
CA ARG A 107 -17.70 2.72 -14.90
C ARG A 107 -18.14 3.54 -13.70
N GLU A 108 -17.90 3.03 -12.50
CA GLU A 108 -18.26 3.70 -11.24
C GLU A 108 -17.58 5.08 -11.12
N GLU A 109 -16.28 5.13 -11.43
CA GLU A 109 -15.47 6.36 -11.50
C GLU A 109 -15.98 7.39 -12.53
N SER A 110 -16.70 6.94 -13.57
CA SER A 110 -17.18 7.83 -14.64
C SER A 110 -18.39 8.67 -14.23
N VAL A 111 -19.07 8.31 -13.13
CA VAL A 111 -20.24 9.05 -12.63
C VAL A 111 -19.88 10.48 -12.21
N GLU A 112 -18.64 10.72 -11.78
CA GLU A 112 -18.14 12.05 -11.41
C GLU A 112 -17.78 12.92 -12.63
N VAL A 113 -17.52 12.31 -13.78
CA VAL A 113 -17.06 12.98 -15.02
C VAL A 113 -18.21 13.24 -16.01
N LEU A 114 -19.31 12.49 -15.91
CA LEU A 114 -20.49 12.66 -16.77
C LEU A 114 -21.17 14.00 -16.55
N SER A 115 -21.54 14.69 -17.63
CA SER A 115 -22.30 15.93 -17.51
C SER A 115 -23.75 15.63 -17.07
N ALA A 116 -24.41 16.63 -16.49
CA ALA A 116 -25.83 16.54 -16.15
C ALA A 116 -26.73 16.22 -17.37
N LYS A 117 -26.28 16.57 -18.58
CA LYS A 117 -26.96 16.25 -19.84
C LYS A 117 -26.86 14.76 -20.17
N ASP A 118 -25.66 14.18 -20.06
CA ASP A 118 -25.42 12.77 -20.41
C ASP A 118 -26.17 11.83 -19.44
N MET A 119 -26.14 12.17 -18.14
CA MET A 119 -26.96 11.48 -17.13
C MET A 119 -28.46 11.56 -17.45
N TYR A 120 -28.96 12.73 -17.87
CA TYR A 120 -30.36 12.90 -18.25
C TYR A 120 -30.73 12.07 -19.49
N GLU A 121 -29.88 12.05 -20.52
CA GLU A 121 -30.08 11.22 -21.72
C GLU A 121 -30.08 9.71 -21.38
N HIS A 122 -29.21 9.26 -20.48
CA HIS A 122 -29.22 7.88 -19.97
C HIS A 122 -30.52 7.54 -19.21
N ILE A 123 -30.97 8.40 -18.30
CA ILE A 123 -32.23 8.21 -17.56
C ILE A 123 -33.43 8.15 -18.51
N LEU A 124 -33.50 9.04 -19.50
CA LEU A 124 -34.53 9.03 -20.54
C LEU A 124 -34.55 7.71 -21.33
N ARG A 125 -33.37 7.25 -21.76
CA ARG A 125 -33.24 6.02 -22.56
C ARG A 125 -33.62 4.77 -21.75
N LEU A 126 -33.19 4.67 -20.49
CA LEU A 126 -33.58 3.60 -19.57
C LEU A 126 -35.09 3.60 -19.30
N THR A 127 -35.69 4.78 -19.15
CA THR A 127 -37.15 4.94 -18.94
C THR A 127 -37.94 4.48 -20.16
N ARG A 128 -37.49 4.85 -21.38
CA ARG A 128 -38.09 4.38 -22.65
C ARG A 128 -37.95 2.86 -22.83
N GLY A 129 -36.78 2.30 -22.51
CA GLY A 129 -36.54 0.85 -22.56
C GLY A 129 -37.48 0.07 -21.64
N ARG A 130 -37.65 0.52 -20.38
CA ARG A 130 -38.61 -0.05 -19.43
C ARG A 130 -40.05 0.02 -19.95
N ALA A 131 -40.47 1.17 -20.49
CA ALA A 131 -41.82 1.34 -21.05
C ALA A 131 -42.12 0.36 -22.20
N ASN A 132 -41.13 0.11 -23.07
CA ASN A 132 -41.26 -0.86 -24.17
C ASN A 132 -41.44 -2.31 -23.65
N ILE A 133 -40.67 -2.72 -22.65
CA ILE A 133 -40.81 -4.04 -22.00
C ILE A 133 -42.21 -4.21 -21.39
N TYR A 134 -42.71 -3.19 -20.68
CA TYR A 134 -44.07 -3.21 -20.12
C TYR A 134 -45.14 -3.34 -21.21
N LEU A 135 -45.09 -2.51 -22.25
CA LEU A 135 -46.05 -2.55 -23.37
C LEU A 135 -46.08 -3.93 -24.05
N ARG A 136 -44.90 -4.51 -24.29
CA ARG A 136 -44.78 -5.84 -24.90
C ARG A 136 -45.33 -6.93 -23.98
N SER A 137 -45.07 -6.88 -22.68
CA SER A 137 -45.63 -7.82 -21.71
C SER A 137 -47.17 -7.78 -21.66
N ALA A 138 -47.77 -6.59 -21.82
CA ALA A 138 -49.22 -6.44 -21.91
C ALA A 138 -49.79 -7.01 -23.22
N SER A 139 -49.13 -6.77 -24.36
CA SER A 139 -49.56 -7.32 -25.67
C SER A 139 -49.54 -8.84 -25.73
N ALA A 140 -48.64 -9.50 -24.99
CA ALA A 140 -48.53 -10.96 -24.97
C ALA A 140 -49.64 -11.68 -24.16
N ALA A 141 -50.47 -10.92 -23.42
CA ALA A 141 -51.49 -11.47 -22.52
C ALA A 141 -52.88 -11.64 -23.16
N CYS A 142 -53.10 -11.16 -24.38
CA CYS A 142 -54.40 -11.18 -25.06
C CYS A 142 -54.34 -11.93 -26.40
N PRO A 143 -54.81 -13.19 -26.47
CA PRO A 143 -55.03 -13.89 -27.74
C PRO A 143 -56.38 -13.51 -28.34
N GLU A 144 -56.37 -12.98 -29.56
CA GLU A 144 -57.54 -12.49 -30.29
C GLU A 144 -58.22 -13.63 -31.09
N SER A 145 -59.55 -13.77 -30.99
CA SER A 145 -60.30 -14.90 -31.58
C SER A 145 -61.45 -14.47 -32.49
N ILE A 146 -61.12 -14.38 -33.79
CA ILE A 146 -61.86 -14.91 -34.95
C ILE A 146 -63.39 -14.71 -35.00
N LEU A 147 -63.83 -13.91 -35.99
CA LEU A 147 -65.18 -13.88 -36.56
C LEU A 147 -65.55 -15.23 -37.19
N ASN A 148 -66.83 -15.61 -37.18
CA ASN A 148 -67.38 -16.54 -38.16
C ASN A 148 -68.87 -16.29 -38.43
N GLU A 149 -69.27 -16.62 -39.65
CA GLU A 149 -70.53 -16.26 -40.31
C GLU A 149 -71.31 -17.53 -40.72
N ALA A 150 -72.51 -17.32 -41.29
CA ALA A 150 -73.15 -18.15 -42.33
C ALA A 150 -74.25 -19.19 -41.96
N THR A 151 -75.48 -18.85 -42.41
CA THR A 151 -76.39 -19.62 -43.31
C THR A 151 -76.91 -21.03 -42.98
N PHE A 152 -78.25 -21.19 -43.04
CA PHE A 152 -79.03 -22.32 -43.59
C PHE A 152 -80.55 -21.93 -43.56
N SER A 153 -81.48 -22.36 -44.43
CA SER A 153 -81.48 -22.93 -45.80
C SER A 153 -82.91 -22.93 -46.37
N GLU A 154 -83.11 -22.82 -47.70
CA GLU A 154 -84.42 -22.98 -48.38
C GLU A 154 -84.48 -24.31 -49.18
N LYS A 155 -85.67 -24.93 -49.33
CA LYS A 155 -85.95 -25.93 -50.38
C LYS A 155 -87.46 -26.05 -50.69
N ILE A 156 -87.74 -26.32 -51.96
CA ILE A 156 -89.05 -26.32 -52.65
C ILE A 156 -89.52 -27.79 -52.87
N GLN A 157 -90.84 -28.07 -53.00
CA GLN A 157 -91.46 -28.57 -54.27
C GLN A 157 -92.83 -29.32 -54.18
N ASP A 158 -93.83 -28.75 -54.87
CA ASP A 158 -94.98 -29.25 -55.69
C ASP A 158 -95.97 -30.40 -55.35
N THR A 159 -97.23 -30.12 -55.76
CA THR A 159 -98.34 -30.97 -56.30
C THR A 159 -99.44 -31.61 -55.42
N LEU A 160 -100.59 -30.89 -55.38
CA LEU A 160 -102.00 -31.32 -55.59
C LEU A 160 -102.68 -32.35 -54.64
N ASN A 161 -103.67 -31.91 -53.84
CA ASN A 161 -105.05 -32.43 -53.76
C ASN A 161 -105.99 -31.59 -52.84
N GLU A 162 -106.79 -30.68 -53.39
CA GLU A 162 -107.97 -30.13 -52.68
C GLU A 162 -109.13 -31.15 -52.64
N PRO A 163 -109.99 -31.20 -51.59
CA PRO A 163 -110.14 -30.23 -50.50
C PRO A 163 -109.96 -30.86 -49.10
N GLN A 164 -108.72 -31.14 -48.71
CA GLN A 164 -108.34 -31.35 -47.30
C GLN A 164 -107.13 -30.46 -46.90
N GLU A 165 -106.42 -29.90 -47.90
CA GLU A 165 -105.15 -29.18 -47.74
C GLU A 165 -105.22 -27.86 -46.98
N GLU A 166 -106.34 -27.14 -46.95
CA GLU A 166 -106.39 -25.82 -46.30
C GLU A 166 -106.18 -25.90 -44.77
N TYR A 167 -106.64 -26.98 -44.13
CA TYR A 167 -106.40 -27.23 -42.70
C TYR A 167 -104.94 -27.60 -42.42
N ASP A 168 -104.36 -28.51 -43.21
CA ASP A 168 -103.00 -29.00 -43.00
C ASP A 168 -101.95 -27.96 -43.38
N LYS A 169 -102.17 -27.19 -44.45
CA LYS A 169 -101.35 -26.03 -44.84
C LYS A 169 -101.32 -24.97 -43.74
N GLN A 170 -102.48 -24.61 -43.19
CA GLN A 170 -102.58 -23.63 -42.10
C GLN A 170 -102.03 -24.18 -40.77
N THR A 171 -101.89 -25.50 -40.62
CA THR A 171 -101.24 -26.13 -39.46
C THR A 171 -99.71 -26.16 -39.62
N LEU A 172 -99.22 -26.44 -40.83
CA LEU A 172 -97.80 -26.39 -41.18
C LEU A 172 -97.24 -24.96 -41.15
N GLU A 173 -97.99 -23.99 -41.67
CA GLU A 173 -97.62 -22.57 -41.65
C GLU A 173 -97.47 -22.04 -40.22
N ARG A 174 -98.44 -22.35 -39.33
CA ARG A 174 -98.32 -22.09 -37.88
C ARG A 174 -97.13 -22.79 -37.23
N ALA A 175 -96.72 -23.97 -37.70
CA ALA A 175 -95.54 -24.66 -37.18
C ALA A 175 -94.23 -23.97 -37.60
N VAL A 176 -94.15 -23.48 -38.85
CA VAL A 176 -93.03 -22.66 -39.35
C VAL A 176 -92.96 -21.32 -38.60
N GLU A 177 -94.09 -20.65 -38.38
CA GLU A 177 -94.15 -19.42 -37.58
C GLU A 177 -93.69 -19.67 -36.13
N ARG A 178 -94.15 -20.74 -35.48
CA ARG A 178 -93.68 -21.13 -34.13
C ARG A 178 -92.17 -21.39 -34.09
N SER A 179 -91.60 -22.03 -35.10
CA SER A 179 -90.15 -22.23 -35.21
C SER A 179 -89.40 -20.90 -35.36
N LYS A 180 -89.94 -19.96 -36.16
CA LYS A 180 -89.38 -18.62 -36.33
C LYS A 180 -89.45 -17.78 -35.06
N ILE A 181 -90.58 -17.84 -34.33
CA ILE A 181 -90.75 -17.22 -33.01
C ILE A 181 -89.72 -17.77 -32.03
N LEU A 182 -89.60 -19.09 -31.90
CA LEU A 182 -88.63 -19.74 -31.00
C LEU A 182 -87.17 -19.38 -31.35
N ASN A 183 -86.84 -19.22 -32.63
CA ASN A 183 -85.50 -18.76 -33.04
C ASN A 183 -85.25 -17.29 -32.64
N LEU A 184 -86.24 -16.41 -32.85
CA LEU A 184 -86.17 -15.01 -32.41
C LEU A 184 -86.09 -14.88 -30.88
N GLU A 185 -86.84 -15.67 -30.13
CA GLU A 185 -86.78 -15.75 -28.67
C GLU A 185 -85.37 -16.15 -28.19
N ASN A 186 -84.80 -17.22 -28.77
CA ASN A 186 -83.41 -17.64 -28.48
C ASN A 186 -82.39 -16.55 -28.84
N GLN A 187 -82.59 -15.82 -29.94
CA GLN A 187 -81.70 -14.71 -30.34
C GLN A 187 -81.81 -13.53 -29.36
N VAL A 188 -83.01 -13.18 -28.92
CA VAL A 188 -83.27 -12.15 -27.90
C VAL A 188 -82.63 -12.55 -26.56
N GLU A 189 -82.78 -13.80 -26.12
CA GLU A 189 -82.18 -14.27 -24.87
C GLU A 189 -80.64 -14.30 -24.94
N SER A 190 -80.07 -14.72 -26.08
CA SER A 190 -78.62 -14.65 -26.33
C SER A 190 -78.10 -13.20 -26.33
N SER A 191 -78.86 -12.27 -26.90
CA SER A 191 -78.56 -10.83 -26.88
C SER A 191 -78.64 -10.25 -25.45
N SER A 192 -79.67 -10.63 -24.69
CA SER A 192 -79.86 -10.22 -23.29
C SER A 192 -78.68 -10.67 -22.40
N LYS A 193 -78.26 -11.94 -22.52
CA LYS A 193 -77.08 -12.49 -21.80
C LYS A 193 -75.77 -11.77 -22.18
N LYS A 194 -75.62 -11.33 -23.43
CA LYS A 194 -74.48 -10.49 -23.85
C LYS A 194 -74.55 -9.11 -23.21
N ASN A 195 -75.73 -8.50 -23.16
CA ASN A 195 -75.94 -7.18 -22.55
C ASN A 195 -75.61 -7.18 -21.04
N GLU A 196 -76.08 -8.19 -20.29
CA GLU A 196 -75.67 -8.37 -18.88
C GLU A 196 -74.14 -8.48 -18.71
N ARG A 197 -73.47 -9.20 -19.62
CA ARG A 197 -72.01 -9.35 -19.59
C ARG A 197 -71.31 -8.01 -19.83
N PHE A 198 -71.79 -7.20 -20.77
CA PHE A 198 -71.26 -5.85 -20.99
C PHE A 198 -71.49 -4.94 -19.80
N GLN A 199 -72.67 -5.00 -19.16
CA GLN A 199 -72.98 -4.25 -17.94
C GLN A 199 -71.99 -4.56 -16.80
N ARG A 200 -71.75 -5.84 -16.50
CA ARG A 200 -70.76 -6.28 -15.48
C ARG A 200 -69.33 -5.84 -15.82
N LEU A 201 -68.96 -5.83 -17.12
CA LEU A 201 -67.66 -5.35 -17.57
C LEU A 201 -67.51 -3.83 -17.42
N TYR A 202 -68.57 -3.07 -17.69
CA TYR A 202 -68.62 -1.62 -17.52
C TYR A 202 -68.43 -1.24 -16.05
N GLU A 203 -69.19 -1.85 -15.14
CA GLU A 203 -69.07 -1.66 -13.68
C GLU A 203 -67.66 -2.02 -13.17
N SER A 204 -67.11 -3.14 -13.63
CA SER A 204 -65.73 -3.55 -13.32
C SER A 204 -64.68 -2.56 -13.84
N MET A 205 -64.92 -1.93 -14.98
CA MET A 205 -64.00 -0.93 -15.55
C MET A 205 -64.08 0.40 -14.79
N GLN A 206 -65.28 0.84 -14.41
CA GLN A 206 -65.49 2.05 -13.62
C GLN A 206 -64.83 1.94 -12.24
N MET A 207 -65.04 0.84 -11.52
CA MET A 207 -64.37 0.57 -10.24
C MET A 207 -62.83 0.57 -10.34
N ARG A 208 -62.27 0.16 -11.49
CA ARG A 208 -60.82 0.22 -11.76
C ARG A 208 -60.33 1.64 -12.05
N ALA A 209 -61.13 2.47 -12.74
CA ALA A 209 -60.82 3.87 -12.98
C ALA A 209 -60.75 4.65 -11.66
N ASP A 210 -61.76 4.51 -10.80
CA ASP A 210 -61.84 5.17 -9.49
C ASP A 210 -60.66 4.78 -8.59
N HIS A 211 -60.26 3.50 -8.61
CA HIS A 211 -59.11 3.00 -7.87
C HIS A 211 -57.78 3.58 -8.39
N LEU A 212 -57.62 3.70 -9.72
CA LEU A 212 -56.46 4.34 -10.33
C LEU A 212 -56.38 5.84 -9.99
N GLU A 213 -57.50 6.55 -9.98
CA GLU A 213 -57.54 7.96 -9.55
C GLU A 213 -57.16 8.12 -8.08
N LYS A 214 -57.65 7.23 -7.19
CA LYS A 214 -57.29 7.22 -5.78
C LYS A 214 -55.81 6.90 -5.53
N ILE A 215 -55.21 6.01 -6.33
CA ILE A 215 -53.75 5.78 -6.31
C ILE A 215 -53.02 7.02 -6.83
N LYS A 216 -53.44 7.57 -7.98
CA LYS A 216 -52.85 8.76 -8.59
C LYS A 216 -52.83 9.93 -7.61
N GLY A 217 -53.90 10.17 -6.86
CA GLY A 217 -53.97 11.20 -5.81
C GLY A 217 -53.00 10.99 -4.64
N LYS A 218 -52.76 9.73 -4.25
CA LYS A 218 -51.75 9.38 -3.21
C LYS A 218 -50.32 9.50 -3.71
N THR A 219 -50.08 9.20 -4.99
CA THR A 219 -48.77 9.29 -5.65
C THR A 219 -48.46 10.71 -6.16
N SER A 220 -49.47 11.55 -6.39
CA SER A 220 -49.32 12.90 -6.90
C SER A 220 -48.82 13.86 -5.83
N GLY A 221 -47.54 14.20 -5.91
CA GLY A 221 -47.01 15.48 -5.46
C GLY A 221 -46.72 15.62 -3.97
N GLY A 222 -47.60 15.20 -3.05
CA GLY A 222 -47.40 15.46 -1.62
C GLY A 222 -46.23 14.68 -1.01
N TYR A 223 -46.48 13.40 -0.69
CA TYR A 223 -45.58 12.57 0.12
C TYR A 223 -44.21 12.33 -0.55
N VAL A 224 -44.20 12.07 -1.85
CA VAL A 224 -42.97 11.82 -2.62
C VAL A 224 -42.10 13.07 -2.70
N HIS A 225 -42.69 14.26 -2.90
CA HIS A 225 -41.94 15.50 -3.02
C HIS A 225 -41.41 15.98 -1.65
N GLU A 226 -42.14 15.75 -0.56
CA GLU A 226 -41.65 16.08 0.79
C GLU A 226 -40.47 15.18 1.19
N ASN A 227 -40.57 13.87 0.91
CA ASN A 227 -39.46 12.95 1.15
C ASN A 227 -38.25 13.27 0.26
N ALA A 228 -38.45 13.53 -1.04
CA ALA A 228 -37.39 13.97 -1.94
C ALA A 228 -36.74 15.28 -1.48
N ARG A 229 -37.52 16.27 -1.03
CA ARG A 229 -37.02 17.55 -0.49
C ARG A 229 -36.21 17.34 0.79
N SER A 230 -36.65 16.45 1.68
CA SER A 230 -35.94 16.07 2.91
C SER A 230 -34.59 15.41 2.60
N LEU A 231 -34.57 14.47 1.64
CA LEU A 231 -33.35 13.83 1.16
C LEU A 231 -32.39 14.84 0.50
N CYS A 232 -32.89 15.74 -0.35
CA CYS A 232 -32.08 16.80 -0.95
C CYS A 232 -31.45 17.72 0.10
N LYS A 233 -32.17 18.09 1.16
CA LYS A 233 -31.60 18.88 2.28
C LYS A 233 -30.48 18.13 3.01
N LYS A 234 -30.68 16.83 3.29
CA LYS A 234 -29.64 15.98 3.90
C LYS A 234 -28.41 15.84 3.01
N LEU A 235 -28.61 15.64 1.71
CA LEU A 235 -27.54 15.52 0.73
C LEU A 235 -26.75 16.84 0.57
N SER A 236 -27.45 17.98 0.52
CA SER A 236 -26.80 19.30 0.50
C SER A 236 -25.92 19.52 1.73
N LYS A 237 -26.43 19.22 2.93
CA LYS A 237 -25.65 19.34 4.16
C LYS A 237 -24.48 18.33 4.23
N GLY A 238 -24.67 17.12 3.72
CA GLY A 238 -23.58 16.15 3.57
C GLY A 238 -22.47 16.65 2.64
N LYS A 239 -22.84 17.30 1.52
CA LYS A 239 -21.89 17.89 0.57
C LYS A 239 -21.13 19.08 1.16
N GLU A 240 -21.80 19.92 1.94
CA GLU A 240 -21.19 21.04 2.69
C GLU A 240 -20.15 20.52 3.70
N ASN A 241 -20.52 19.56 4.56
CA ASN A 241 -19.61 18.91 5.50
C ASN A 241 -18.41 18.22 4.81
N LEU A 242 -18.62 17.60 3.63
CA LEU A 242 -17.52 17.00 2.85
C LEU A 242 -16.56 18.07 2.31
N GLY A 243 -17.08 19.22 1.88
CA GLY A 243 -16.27 20.38 1.47
C GLY A 243 -15.43 20.94 2.63
N GLU A 244 -16.04 21.14 3.80
CA GLU A 244 -15.33 21.56 5.02
C GLU A 244 -14.22 20.58 5.40
N ASN A 245 -14.51 19.27 5.40
CA ASN A 245 -13.55 18.22 5.68
C ASN A 245 -12.40 18.19 4.65
N SER A 246 -12.66 18.44 3.36
CA SER A 246 -11.63 18.55 2.34
C SER A 246 -10.66 19.71 2.63
N VAL A 247 -11.20 20.90 2.93
CA VAL A 247 -10.40 22.09 3.24
C VAL A 247 -9.58 21.90 4.54
N LEU A 248 -10.14 21.22 5.55
CA LEU A 248 -9.42 20.86 6.76
C LEU A 248 -8.31 19.82 6.49
N LEU A 249 -8.55 18.85 5.62
CA LEU A 249 -7.56 17.86 5.22
C LEU A 249 -6.40 18.50 4.44
N ASP A 250 -6.68 19.42 3.53
CA ASP A 250 -5.66 20.21 2.82
C ASP A 250 -4.82 21.04 3.81
N LYS A 251 -5.46 21.74 4.76
CA LYS A 251 -4.75 22.49 5.81
C LYS A 251 -3.82 21.59 6.63
N ASN A 252 -4.35 20.48 7.15
CA ASN A 252 -3.57 19.52 7.94
C ASN A 252 -2.42 18.91 7.12
N SER A 253 -2.62 18.66 5.82
CA SER A 253 -1.59 18.20 4.90
C SER A 253 -0.47 19.22 4.76
N THR A 254 -0.79 20.51 4.55
CA THR A 254 0.24 21.57 4.50
C THR A 254 1.01 21.70 5.82
N GLU A 255 0.33 21.64 6.97
CA GLU A 255 0.97 21.65 8.28
C GLU A 255 1.93 20.44 8.44
N PHE A 256 1.49 19.24 8.04
CA PHE A 256 2.32 18.03 8.05
C PHE A 256 3.58 18.16 7.18
N TYR A 257 3.49 18.75 5.98
CA TYR A 257 4.66 19.04 5.15
C TYR A 257 5.63 20.03 5.81
N THR A 258 5.12 21.08 6.47
CA THR A 258 5.99 22.04 7.19
C THR A 258 6.69 21.40 8.39
N LEU A 259 5.96 20.60 9.19
CA LEU A 259 6.51 19.85 10.32
C LEU A 259 7.55 18.83 9.86
N THR A 260 7.30 18.11 8.77
CA THR A 260 8.27 17.18 8.15
C THR A 260 9.54 17.91 7.73
N ARG A 261 9.43 19.12 7.14
CA ARG A 261 10.59 19.94 6.77
C ARG A 261 11.40 20.40 7.99
N LEU A 262 10.72 20.79 9.08
CA LEU A 262 11.38 21.16 10.33
C LEU A 262 12.08 19.96 10.98
N MET A 263 11.41 18.81 11.07
CA MET A 263 11.97 17.56 11.59
C MET A 263 13.25 17.17 10.84
N ASN A 264 13.22 17.20 9.49
CA ASN A 264 14.40 16.94 8.66
C ASN A 264 15.54 17.95 8.87
N SER A 265 15.24 19.18 9.32
CA SER A 265 16.26 20.16 9.70
C SER A 265 16.84 19.88 11.08
N LEU A 266 16.03 19.42 12.04
CA LEU A 266 16.51 19.01 13.36
C LEU A 266 17.40 17.76 13.27
N VAL A 267 17.01 16.74 12.48
CA VAL A 267 17.81 15.51 12.27
C VAL A 267 19.22 15.87 11.81
N LYS A 268 19.37 16.72 10.78
CA LYS A 268 20.67 17.20 10.29
C LYS A 268 21.50 17.94 11.35
N SER A 269 20.85 18.62 12.30
CA SER A 269 21.51 19.30 13.41
C SER A 269 22.01 18.29 14.46
N VAL A 270 21.25 17.22 14.71
CA VAL A 270 21.67 16.10 15.57
C VAL A 270 22.86 15.37 14.96
N ASP A 271 22.80 15.01 13.66
CA ASP A 271 23.91 14.37 12.95
C ASP A 271 25.21 15.18 13.04
N TRP A 272 25.11 16.51 12.97
CA TRP A 272 26.25 17.42 13.09
C TRP A 272 26.79 17.52 14.52
N ASN A 273 25.90 17.48 15.53
CA ASN A 273 26.30 17.41 16.94
C ASN A 273 27.01 16.08 17.27
N ASP A 274 26.57 14.95 16.71
CA ASP A 274 27.25 13.67 16.88
C ASP A 274 28.66 13.70 16.26
N LEU A 275 28.82 14.30 15.09
CA LEU A 275 30.13 14.56 14.46
C LEU A 275 31.02 15.45 15.34
N LEU A 276 30.47 16.49 15.98
CA LEU A 276 31.21 17.30 16.95
C LEU A 276 31.60 16.50 18.18
N GLN A 277 30.69 15.69 18.74
CA GLN A 277 30.93 14.86 19.92
C GLN A 277 32.06 13.85 19.68
N ILE A 278 32.09 13.22 18.50
CA ILE A 278 33.19 12.35 18.06
C ILE A 278 34.51 13.13 17.96
N ARG A 279 34.49 14.41 17.57
CA ARG A 279 35.71 15.23 17.49
C ARG A 279 36.18 15.72 18.87
N VAL A 280 35.27 16.09 19.77
CA VAL A 280 35.58 16.48 21.15
C VAL A 280 36.21 15.31 21.91
N THR A 281 35.58 14.13 21.89
CA THR A 281 36.10 12.92 22.57
C THR A 281 37.48 12.50 22.06
N LYS A 282 37.77 12.64 20.75
CA LYS A 282 39.12 12.45 20.19
C LYS A 282 40.13 13.46 20.76
N LEU A 283 39.79 14.75 20.78
CA LEU A 283 40.66 15.80 21.33
C LEU A 283 40.91 15.62 22.83
N GLU A 284 39.90 15.24 23.61
CA GLU A 284 40.06 14.91 25.03
C GLU A 284 41.00 13.73 25.27
N THR A 285 40.93 12.70 24.42
CA THR A 285 41.79 11.51 24.53
C THR A 285 43.24 11.87 24.25
N ILE A 286 43.48 12.67 23.20
CA ILE A 286 44.81 13.20 22.88
C ILE A 286 45.34 14.09 24.03
N ASN A 287 44.50 14.98 24.57
CA ASN A 287 44.88 15.89 25.66
C ASN A 287 45.19 15.12 26.97
N ARG A 288 44.44 14.06 27.28
CA ARG A 288 44.75 13.14 28.39
C ARG A 288 46.11 12.46 28.20
N SER A 289 46.42 11.96 26.99
CA SER A 289 47.73 11.37 26.68
C SER A 289 48.86 12.40 26.81
N LEU A 290 48.72 13.60 26.25
CA LEU A 290 49.72 14.68 26.36
C LEU A 290 49.95 15.13 27.81
N ARG A 291 48.90 15.20 28.64
CA ARG A 291 49.04 15.48 30.07
C ARG A 291 49.81 14.38 30.80
N SER A 292 49.49 13.12 30.55
CA SER A 292 50.23 12.00 31.13
C SER A 292 51.70 11.99 30.68
N GLN A 293 51.98 12.31 29.42
CA GLN A 293 53.35 12.43 28.91
C GLN A 293 54.10 13.55 29.64
N ARG A 294 53.51 14.75 29.73
CA ARG A 294 54.08 15.88 30.48
C ARG A 294 54.40 15.51 31.93
N ASP A 295 53.54 14.75 32.59
CA ASP A 295 53.74 14.36 33.98
C ASP A 295 54.89 13.34 34.13
N ILE A 296 55.04 12.41 33.17
CA ILE A 296 56.21 11.51 33.06
C ILE A 296 57.49 12.32 32.79
N ASP A 297 57.44 13.29 31.88
CA ASP A 297 58.59 14.14 31.54
C ASP A 297 59.03 14.99 32.76
N LEU A 298 58.08 15.54 33.52
CA LEU A 298 58.36 16.27 34.76
C LEU A 298 58.99 15.38 35.84
N GLN A 299 58.49 14.14 36.02
CA GLN A 299 59.12 13.17 36.91
C GLN A 299 60.55 12.83 36.44
N THR A 300 60.74 12.61 35.13
CA THR A 300 62.04 12.33 34.52
C THR A 300 63.03 13.46 34.80
N ILE A 301 62.65 14.71 34.53
CA ILE A 301 63.45 15.91 34.82
C ILE A 301 63.79 15.99 36.31
N SER A 302 62.84 15.71 37.20
CA SER A 302 63.08 15.70 38.66
C SER A 302 64.11 14.64 39.07
N THR A 303 63.99 13.41 38.56
CA THR A 303 64.98 12.35 38.86
C THR A 303 66.37 12.67 38.31
N LEU A 304 66.48 13.24 37.10
CA LEU A 304 67.76 13.65 36.51
C LEU A 304 68.40 14.79 37.30
N ARG A 305 67.62 15.79 37.74
CA ARG A 305 68.11 16.86 38.62
C ARG A 305 68.62 16.31 39.96
N ASN A 306 67.88 15.40 40.59
CA ASN A 306 68.31 14.79 41.85
C ASN A 306 69.56 13.92 41.69
N LYS A 307 69.69 13.17 40.59
CA LYS A 307 70.92 12.44 40.25
C LYS A 307 72.11 13.39 40.09
N LEU A 308 71.96 14.44 39.27
CA LEU A 308 73.00 15.43 39.04
C LEU A 308 73.44 16.11 40.35
N ILE A 309 72.51 16.51 41.21
CA ILE A 309 72.83 17.09 42.53
C ILE A 309 73.59 16.08 43.39
N ASN A 310 73.15 14.81 43.44
CA ASN A 310 73.84 13.77 44.22
C ASN A 310 75.24 13.46 43.68
N GLU A 311 75.41 13.44 42.36
CA GLU A 311 76.71 13.29 41.67
C GLU A 311 77.62 14.49 41.97
N THR A 312 77.13 15.73 41.90
CA THR A 312 77.87 16.93 42.29
C THR A 312 78.25 16.90 43.77
N LEU A 313 77.36 16.48 44.68
CA LEU A 313 77.66 16.35 46.10
C LEU A 313 78.66 15.21 46.40
N ALA A 314 78.62 14.12 45.64
CA ALA A 314 79.60 13.04 45.74
C ALA A 314 80.97 13.47 45.22
N PHE A 315 81.00 14.17 44.08
CA PHE A 315 82.19 14.78 43.51
C PHE A 315 82.83 15.77 44.49
N ASN A 316 82.05 16.72 45.02
CA ASN A 316 82.54 17.70 46.01
C ASN A 316 83.07 17.03 47.29
N LYS A 317 82.49 15.90 47.74
CA LYS A 317 83.01 15.12 48.87
C LYS A 317 84.33 14.41 48.55
N VAL A 318 84.51 13.93 47.33
CA VAL A 318 85.78 13.34 46.88
C VAL A 318 86.84 14.43 46.73
N GLN A 319 86.48 15.58 46.15
CA GLN A 319 87.33 16.75 46.02
C GLN A 319 87.79 17.27 47.40
N HIS A 320 86.88 17.50 48.35
CA HIS A 320 87.24 17.93 49.70
C HIS A 320 88.17 16.94 50.40
N LYS A 321 88.01 15.62 50.17
CA LYS A 321 88.93 14.61 50.70
C LYS A 321 90.30 14.61 50.02
N LEU A 322 90.40 15.02 48.76
CA LEU A 322 91.68 15.22 48.07
C LEU A 322 92.39 16.48 48.59
N GLU A 323 91.62 17.57 48.80
CA GLU A 323 92.08 18.81 49.42
C GLU A 323 92.58 18.57 50.87
N GLU A 324 91.83 17.81 51.69
CA GLU A 324 92.23 17.34 53.03
C GLU A 324 93.53 16.52 53.04
N LEU A 325 93.95 15.97 51.90
CA LEU A 325 95.19 15.21 51.72
C LEU A 325 96.32 16.05 51.06
N GLY A 326 96.09 17.35 50.83
CA GLY A 326 97.03 18.27 50.19
C GLY A 326 97.08 18.19 48.67
N LEU A 327 96.13 17.48 48.03
CA LEU A 327 96.06 17.26 46.60
C LEU A 327 95.04 18.21 45.94
N GLU A 328 95.31 19.50 46.04
CA GLU A 328 94.56 20.53 45.28
C GLU A 328 94.82 20.40 43.78
N PHE A 329 93.73 20.48 43.00
CA PHE A 329 93.69 20.48 41.55
C PHE A 329 92.95 21.73 41.05
N ASP A 330 93.60 22.51 40.18
CA ASP A 330 92.93 23.61 39.48
C ASP A 330 92.20 23.08 38.24
N TYR A 331 90.87 23.09 38.29
CA TYR A 331 90.00 22.60 37.23
C TYR A 331 89.84 23.59 36.05
N ASN A 332 90.35 24.83 36.18
CA ASN A 332 90.38 25.82 35.09
C ASN A 332 91.72 25.89 34.36
N ALA A 333 92.74 25.17 34.83
CA ALA A 333 94.02 25.05 34.15
C ALA A 333 93.89 24.12 32.94
N ASP A 334 94.41 24.56 31.78
CA ASP A 334 94.37 23.79 30.54
C ASP A 334 95.03 22.41 30.73
N ASN A 335 94.33 21.33 30.34
CA ASN A 335 94.57 19.94 30.74
C ASN A 335 95.93 19.31 30.30
N ASN A 336 96.84 20.09 29.73
CA ASN A 336 98.02 19.61 29.01
C ASN A 336 99.32 19.58 29.83
N ASN A 337 99.34 19.99 31.11
CA ASN A 337 100.55 20.02 31.93
C ASN A 337 100.31 19.72 33.44
N GLN A 338 99.43 18.78 33.76
CA GLN A 338 99.42 18.16 35.09
C GLN A 338 100.21 16.85 35.07
N ASP A 339 101.54 16.95 35.22
CA ASP A 339 102.40 15.80 35.48
C ASP A 339 102.04 15.17 36.84
N LEU A 340 101.16 14.18 36.78
CA LEU A 340 100.81 13.24 37.85
C LEU A 340 101.97 12.26 38.14
N ASN A 341 103.20 12.78 38.24
CA ASN A 341 104.33 12.01 38.72
C ASN A 341 104.09 11.64 40.20
N VAL A 342 104.36 10.37 40.52
CA VAL A 342 104.16 9.79 41.85
C VAL A 342 104.93 10.56 42.92
N GLU A 343 106.13 11.08 42.59
CA GLU A 343 106.91 11.94 43.50
C GLU A 343 106.19 13.25 43.85
N THR A 344 105.55 13.91 42.88
CA THR A 344 104.82 15.17 43.11
C THR A 344 103.61 14.96 44.04
N ILE A 345 102.92 13.84 43.86
CA ILE A 345 101.80 13.43 44.73
C ILE A 345 102.31 13.13 46.14
N ILE A 346 103.38 12.33 46.28
CA ILE A 346 104.01 12.02 47.58
C ILE A 346 104.50 13.29 48.29
N ALA A 347 105.12 14.23 47.56
CA ALA A 347 105.62 15.48 48.12
C ALA A 347 104.49 16.35 48.69
N LYS A 348 103.37 16.49 47.96
CA LYS A 348 102.15 17.17 48.44
C LYS A 348 101.54 16.45 49.66
N PHE A 349 101.45 15.13 49.61
CA PHE A 349 100.90 14.28 50.67
C PHE A 349 101.70 14.36 51.99
N LEU A 350 103.04 14.48 51.88
CA LEU A 350 103.95 14.69 53.02
C LEU A 350 104.00 16.14 53.52
N HIS A 351 103.60 17.12 52.70
CA HIS A 351 103.43 18.51 53.14
C HIS A 351 102.18 18.70 54.02
N ASN A 352 101.21 17.79 53.94
CA ASN A 352 100.04 17.83 54.82
C ASN A 352 100.44 17.49 56.27
N PRO A 353 100.23 18.40 57.24
CA PRO A 353 100.73 18.22 58.61
C PRO A 353 100.04 17.06 59.35
N GLN A 354 98.77 16.74 59.06
CA GLN A 354 98.07 15.62 59.69
C GLN A 354 98.60 14.28 59.16
N THR A 355 98.74 14.17 57.84
CA THR A 355 99.25 12.98 57.17
C THR A 355 100.72 12.73 57.55
N PHE A 356 101.53 13.79 57.59
CA PHE A 356 102.91 13.76 58.07
C PHE A 356 103.00 13.30 59.53
N ASN A 357 102.17 13.84 60.43
CA ASN A 357 102.15 13.41 61.84
C ASN A 357 101.74 11.94 61.99
N THR A 358 100.79 11.46 61.18
CA THR A 358 100.37 10.05 61.18
C THR A 358 101.49 9.13 60.67
N ALA A 359 102.10 9.47 59.52
CA ALA A 359 103.26 8.74 58.98
C ALA A 359 104.43 8.73 59.98
N ARG A 360 104.72 9.87 60.62
CA ARG A 360 105.73 9.99 61.68
C ARG A 360 105.41 9.13 62.89
N GLN A 361 104.16 9.04 63.34
CA GLN A 361 103.76 8.16 64.45
C GLN A 361 103.84 6.68 64.07
N ILE A 362 103.51 6.31 62.82
CA ILE A 362 103.69 4.94 62.31
C ILE A 362 105.17 4.57 62.30
N ILE A 363 106.04 5.46 61.79
CA ILE A 363 107.50 5.27 61.79
C ILE A 363 108.02 5.17 63.24
N LEU A 364 107.59 6.04 64.15
CA LEU A 364 107.98 5.99 65.56
C LEU A 364 107.51 4.70 66.25
N ASN A 365 106.34 4.18 65.93
CA ASN A 365 105.84 2.92 66.48
C ASN A 365 106.54 1.70 65.87
N LEU A 366 106.89 1.73 64.57
CA LEU A 366 107.75 0.72 63.94
C LEU A 366 109.16 0.72 64.54
N SER A 367 109.74 1.90 64.77
CA SER A 367 111.03 2.05 65.47
C SER A 367 110.93 1.50 66.90
N LYS A 368 109.90 1.85 67.67
CA LYS A 368 109.66 1.28 69.01
C LYS A 368 109.45 -0.24 68.98
N GLN A 369 108.77 -0.79 67.98
CA GLN A 369 108.65 -2.24 67.81
C GLN A 369 110.02 -2.87 67.52
N GLN A 370 110.81 -2.31 66.60
CA GLN A 370 112.17 -2.80 66.32
C GLN A 370 113.09 -2.67 67.54
N GLU A 371 112.95 -1.62 68.34
CA GLU A 371 113.72 -1.38 69.56
C GLU A 371 113.31 -2.34 70.70
N PHE A 372 112.01 -2.60 70.86
CA PHE A 372 111.48 -3.65 71.75
C PHE A 372 111.98 -5.05 71.33
N LEU A 373 111.97 -5.36 70.04
CA LEU A 373 112.49 -6.62 69.49
C LEU A 373 114.02 -6.73 69.64
N ARG A 374 114.77 -5.62 69.62
CA ARG A 374 116.21 -5.59 69.95
C ARG A 374 116.50 -5.80 71.43
N HIS A 375 115.73 -5.18 72.33
CA HIS A 375 115.96 -5.30 73.77
C HIS A 375 115.40 -6.58 74.40
N HIS A 376 114.46 -7.26 73.74
CA HIS A 376 113.94 -8.57 74.16
C HIS A 376 114.18 -9.68 73.11
N PRO A 377 115.44 -10.10 72.85
CA PRO A 377 115.74 -11.16 71.87
C PRO A 377 115.08 -12.51 72.23
N LYS A 378 114.76 -12.73 73.52
CA LYS A 378 113.99 -13.91 73.95
C LYS A 378 112.53 -13.89 73.46
N VAL A 379 111.92 -12.72 73.22
CA VAL A 379 110.54 -12.63 72.70
C VAL A 379 110.48 -13.01 71.23
N LEU A 380 111.54 -12.74 70.45
CA LEU A 380 111.69 -13.31 69.10
C LEU A 380 111.65 -14.84 69.15
N ASN A 381 112.47 -15.45 70.02
CA ASN A 381 112.49 -16.90 70.20
C ASN A 381 111.18 -17.46 70.75
N ILE A 382 110.47 -16.74 71.65
CA ILE A 382 109.17 -17.19 72.15
C ILE A 382 108.09 -17.11 71.07
N MET A 383 108.08 -16.09 70.20
CA MET A 383 107.18 -16.07 69.04
C MET A 383 107.53 -17.17 68.02
N TYR A 384 108.82 -17.52 67.88
CA TYR A 384 109.27 -18.61 67.01
C TYR A 384 108.92 -20.01 67.58
N ASP A 385 109.23 -20.28 68.85
CA ASP A 385 108.91 -21.54 69.55
C ASP A 385 107.40 -21.71 69.82
N SER A 386 106.63 -20.62 70.01
CA SER A 386 105.16 -20.67 70.11
C SER A 386 104.48 -20.94 68.77
N ALA A 387 105.12 -20.55 67.65
CA ALA A 387 104.73 -20.98 66.32
C ALA A 387 105.21 -22.41 65.97
N HIS A 388 106.25 -22.91 66.64
CA HIS A 388 106.89 -24.22 66.37
C HIS A 388 107.18 -25.02 67.66
N PRO A 389 106.17 -25.43 68.45
CA PRO A 389 106.39 -26.20 69.67
C PRO A 389 106.99 -27.59 69.36
N ARG A 390 108.07 -27.94 70.06
CA ARG A 390 108.81 -29.21 69.85
C ARG A 390 107.96 -30.42 70.24
N LYS A 391 107.92 -31.43 69.36
CA LYS A 391 107.34 -32.74 69.65
C LYS A 391 108.07 -33.39 70.83
N LEU A 392 107.34 -33.68 71.91
CA LEU A 392 107.73 -34.69 72.90
C LEU A 392 107.44 -36.07 72.32
N SER A 393 108.43 -36.95 72.36
CA SER A 393 108.33 -38.32 71.85
C SER A 393 107.94 -39.31 72.94
N ASN A 394 106.76 -39.91 72.80
CA ASN A 394 106.49 -41.34 72.99
C ASN A 394 105.16 -41.66 72.31
#